data_AF-A0A966TLS8-F1
#
_entry.id   AF-A0A966TLS8-F1
#
_cell.length_a   1.000
_cell.length_b   1.000
_cell.length_c   1.000
_cell.angle_alpha   90.00
_cell.angle_beta   90.00
_cell.angle_gamma   90.00
#
_symmetry.space_group_name_H-M   'P 1'
#
loop_
_entity.id
_entity.type
_entity.pdbx_description
1 polymer ?
#
loop_
_entity_poly.entity_id
_entity_poly.type
_entity_poly.pdbx_seq_one_letter_code
_entity_poly.pdbx_strand_id
1 'polypeptide(L)' 'GLLAQARAALPNTDTMVRMREELRQMWLNTHASRAQLALDLQQWCQRAEQSGVTALRDFSMQLRSAKV' A
#
# COMPACT_ATOMS: atom_id res chain seq x y z
N GLY A 1 23.55 18.23 0.52
CA GLY A 1 22.44 19.19 0.65
C GLY A 1 21.30 18.58 1.45
N LEU A 2 20.49 19.41 2.11
CA LEU A 2 19.39 18.99 3.00
C LEU A 2 18.42 17.98 2.35
N LEU A 3 18.15 18.15 1.04
CA LEU A 3 17.28 17.26 0.27
C LEU A 3 17.79 15.81 0.17
N ALA A 4 19.10 15.61 0.06
CA ALA A 4 19.70 14.27 0.03
C ALA A 4 19.61 13.58 1.39
N GLN A 5 19.74 14.35 2.49
CA GLN A 5 19.59 13.84 3.85
C GLN A 5 18.13 13.49 4.17
N ALA A 6 17.18 14.34 3.76
CA ALA A 6 15.76 14.03 3.89
C ALA A 6 15.38 12.76 3.12
N ARG A 7 15.88 12.59 1.89
CA ARG A 7 15.64 11.39 1.07
C ARG A 7 16.31 10.13 1.63
N ALA A 8 17.46 10.27 2.28
CA ALA A 8 18.14 9.19 3.00
C ALA A 8 17.48 8.85 4.35
N ALA A 9 16.84 9.83 5.00
CA ALA A 9 16.07 9.63 6.23
C ALA A 9 14.67 9.03 5.97
N LEU A 10 14.19 9.15 4.72
CA LEU A 10 12.87 8.70 4.28
C LEU A 10 12.95 7.74 3.08
N PRO A 11 13.82 6.71 3.11
CA PRO A 11 14.12 5.86 1.94
C PRO A 11 12.89 5.09 1.44
N ASN A 12 11.86 4.97 2.27
CA ASN A 12 10.67 4.16 2.02
C ASN A 12 9.44 4.99 1.60
N THR A 13 9.55 6.32 1.57
CA THR A 13 8.38 7.20 1.35
C THR A 13 7.87 7.13 -0.08
N ASP A 14 8.76 6.96 -1.05
CA ASP A 14 8.40 6.76 -2.45
C ASP A 14 7.56 5.48 -2.62
N THR A 15 8.01 4.39 -1.99
CA THR A 15 7.28 3.11 -1.92
C THR A 15 5.92 3.27 -1.25
N MET A 16 5.84 4.03 -0.15
CA MET A 16 4.58 4.30 0.55
C MET A 16 3.60 5.09 -0.32
N VAL A 17 4.07 6.14 -1.00
CA VAL A 17 3.24 6.96 -1.89
C VAL A 17 2.72 6.12 -3.06
N ARG A 18 3.60 5.29 -3.66
CA ARG A 18 3.20 4.38 -4.75
C ARG A 18 2.13 3.38 -4.30
N MET A 19 2.35 2.72 -3.17
CA MET A 19 1.42 1.73 -2.61
C MET A 19 0.06 2.33 -2.23
N ARG A 20 0.05 3.57 -1.74
CA ARG A 20 -1.19 4.31 -1.46
C ARG A 20 -1.96 4.62 -2.75
N GLU A 21 -1.28 5.02 -3.81
CA GLU A 21 -1.92 5.31 -5.09
C GLU A 21 -2.48 4.05 -5.74
N GLU A 22 -1.79 2.91 -5.63
CA GLU A 22 -2.31 1.61 -6.09
C GLU A 22 -3.65 1.26 -5.41
N LEU A 23 -3.75 1.42 -4.08
CA LEU A 23 -5.02 1.26 -3.35
C LEU A 23 -6.09 2.21 -3.86
N ARG A 24 -5.74 3.49 -4.06
CA ARG A 24 -6.69 4.48 -4.57
C ARG A 24 -7.25 4.07 -5.93
N GLN A 25 -6.40 3.59 -6.83
CA GLN A 25 -6.83 3.13 -8.16
C GLN A 25 -7.74 1.91 -8.08
N MET A 26 -7.48 0.96 -7.18
CA MET A 26 -8.39 -0.19 -6.95
C MET A 26 -9.80 0.26 -6.56
N TRP A 27 -9.94 1.29 -5.72
CA TRP A 27 -11.25 1.82 -5.31
C TRP A 27 -11.93 2.68 -6.37
N LEU A 28 -11.15 3.38 -7.19
CA LEU A 28 -11.67 4.18 -8.30
C LEU A 28 -12.11 3.32 -9.48
N ASN A 29 -11.68 2.05 -9.54
CA ASN A 29 -12.09 1.12 -10.57
C ASN A 29 -13.53 0.63 -10.35
N THR A 30 -14.49 1.41 -10.85
CA THR A 30 -15.93 1.15 -10.79
C THR A 30 -16.39 -0.09 -11.55
N HIS A 31 -15.51 -0.73 -12.34
CA HIS A 31 -15.81 -1.96 -13.07
C HIS A 31 -15.42 -3.24 -12.32
N ALA A 32 -14.71 -3.14 -11.19
CA ALA A 32 -14.29 -4.31 -10.42
C ALA A 32 -15.48 -4.94 -9.67
N SER A 33 -15.63 -6.26 -9.80
CA SER A 33 -16.56 -7.02 -8.96
C SER A 33 -16.03 -7.10 -7.52
N ARG A 34 -16.91 -7.35 -6.54
CA ARG A 34 -16.50 -7.51 -5.12
C ARG A 34 -15.45 -8.61 -4.93
N ALA A 35 -15.56 -9.71 -5.68
CA ALA A 35 -14.58 -10.79 -5.63
C ALA A 35 -13.22 -10.37 -6.20
N GLN A 36 -13.21 -9.58 -7.27
CA GLN A 36 -11.99 -9.02 -7.84
C GLN A 36 -11.32 -8.03 -6.88
N LEU A 37 -12.10 -7.12 -6.30
CA LEU A 37 -11.62 -6.17 -5.29
C LEU A 37 -11.02 -6.90 -4.06
N ALA A 38 -11.66 -7.98 -3.59
CA ALA A 38 -11.14 -8.78 -2.50
C ALA A 38 -9.80 -9.47 -2.85
N LEU A 39 -9.69 -10.02 -4.06
CA LEU A 39 -8.46 -10.64 -4.54
C LEU A 39 -7.33 -9.60 -4.69
N ASP A 40 -7.62 -8.46 -5.31
CA ASP A 40 -6.65 -7.38 -5.52
C ASP A 40 -6.18 -6.81 -4.18
N LEU A 41 -7.09 -6.70 -3.19
CA LEU A 41 -6.76 -6.32 -1.82
C LEU A 41 -5.83 -7.33 -1.14
N GLN A 42 -6.13 -8.63 -1.25
CA GLN A 42 -5.27 -9.68 -0.68
C GLN A 42 -3.87 -9.63 -1.28
N GLN A 43 -3.77 -9.49 -2.61
CA GLN A 43 -2.50 -9.37 -3.32
C GLN A 43 -1.74 -8.11 -2.90
N TRP A 44 -2.43 -6.97 -2.82
CA TRP A 44 -1.82 -5.71 -2.36
C TRP A 44 -1.23 -5.86 -0.96
N CYS A 45 -1.96 -6.49 -0.03
CA CYS A 45 -1.47 -6.70 1.32
C CYS A 45 -0.22 -7.60 1.35
N GLN A 46 -0.14 -8.64 0.52
CA GLN A 46 1.08 -9.45 0.41
C GLN A 46 2.28 -8.64 -0.10
N ARG A 47 2.08 -7.78 -1.11
CA ARG A 47 3.15 -6.89 -1.59
C ARG A 47 3.58 -5.87 -0.54
N ALA A 48 2.62 -5.33 0.22
CA ALA A 48 2.90 -4.39 1.30
C ALA A 48 3.79 -5.03 2.38
N GLU A 49 3.56 -6.30 2.73
CA GLU A 49 4.40 -7.06 3.66
C GLU A 49 5.80 -7.37 3.09
N GLN A 50 5.87 -7.73 1.81
CA GLN A 50 7.14 -8.01 1.12
C GLN A 50 7.96 -6.75 0.81
N SER A 51 7.38 -5.56 0.91
CA SER A 51 8.05 -4.28 0.62
C SER A 51 9.18 -3.93 1.59
N GLY A 52 9.26 -4.62 2.75
CA GLY A 52 10.23 -4.32 3.80
C GLY A 52 9.94 -3.02 4.57
N VAL A 53 8.86 -2.31 4.23
CA VAL A 53 8.45 -1.07 4.91
C VAL A 53 7.51 -1.42 6.06
N THR A 54 7.99 -1.27 7.31
CA THR A 54 7.20 -1.54 8.51
C THR A 54 5.84 -0.86 8.50
N ALA A 55 5.78 0.42 8.08
CA ALA A 55 4.52 1.15 7.99
C ALA A 55 3.52 0.53 7.00
N LEU A 56 3.99 -0.01 5.86
CA LEU A 56 3.13 -0.69 4.90
C LEU A 56 2.65 -2.05 5.42
N ARG A 57 3.54 -2.80 6.10
CA ARG A 57 3.17 -4.06 6.76
C ARG A 57 2.09 -3.82 7.80
N ASP A 58 2.29 -2.89 8.72
CA ASP A 58 1.34 -2.60 9.80
C ASP A 58 0.00 -2.12 9.24
N PHE A 59 0.03 -1.26 8.20
CA PHE A 59 -1.18 -0.83 7.50
C PHE A 59 -1.90 -2.00 6.81
N SER A 60 -1.18 -2.93 6.18
CA SER A 60 -1.77 -4.12 5.55
C SER A 60 -2.47 -5.05 6.54
N MET A 61 -1.94 -5.17 7.76
CA MET A 61 -2.58 -5.93 8.85
C MET A 61 -3.86 -5.24 9.34
N GLN A 62 -3.85 -3.90 9.45
CA GLN A 62 -5.06 -3.13 9.75
C GLN A 62 -6.10 -3.26 8.64
N LEU A 63 -5.67 -3.19 7.38
CA LEU A 63 -6.57 -3.30 6.22
C LEU A 63 -7.23 -4.69 6.13
N ARG A 64 -6.52 -5.77 6.49
CA ARG A 64 -7.08 -7.13 6.56
C ARG A 64 -8.08 -7.34 7.70
N SER A 65 -7.88 -6.65 8.81
CA SER A 65 -8.79 -6.74 9.98
C SER A 65 -9.98 -5.81 9.85
N ALA A 66 -9.88 -4.77 9.01
CA ALA A 66 -11.02 -3.95 8.61
C ALA A 66 -12.05 -4.81 7.88
N LYS A 67 -13.19 -5.02 8.53
CA LYS A 67 -14.38 -5.57 7.90
C LYS A 67 -15.01 -4.47 7.04
N VAL A 68 -14.98 -4.65 5.73
CA VAL A 68 -15.79 -3.89 4.76
C VAL A 68 -17.10 -4.58 4.47
#